data_AF-K5UHZ9-F1
#
_entry.id   AF-K5UHZ9-F1
#
_cell.length_a   1.000
_cell.length_b   1.000
_cell.length_c   1.000
_cell.angle_alpha   90.00
_cell.angle_beta   90.00
_cell.angle_gamma   90.00
#
_symmetry.space_group_name_H-M   'P 1'
#
loop_
_entity.id
_entity.type
_entity.pdbx_description
1 polymer ?
#
loop_
_entity_poly.entity_id
_entity_poly.type
_entity_poly.pdbx_seq_one_letter_code
_entity_poly.pdbx_strand_id
1 'polypeptide(L)'
;EDDEDIICFDGAEAYAAFHCHKQSIQELNLGVKTNIFTAYKKVDRKVRPVPGVFPEEAKVTRNFPEDPLDSLVPLPTTPPEFIPNGRLTKERLEEINFNADKFLWPEEEKLFTHILQ
;
A
#
# COMPACT_ATOMS: atom_id res chain seq x y z
N GLU A 1 -32.10 22.48 -32.60
CA GLU A 1 -31.82 21.75 -31.35
C GLU A 1 -30.39 21.20 -31.46
N ASP A 2 -29.44 22.03 -31.89
CA ASP A 2 -28.72 23.07 -31.14
C ASP A 2 -27.64 22.40 -30.29
N ASP A 3 -26.58 22.04 -31.02
CA ASP A 3 -25.27 21.67 -30.53
C ASP A 3 -24.68 22.85 -29.73
N GLU A 4 -24.47 22.69 -28.42
CA GLU A 4 -23.65 23.64 -27.68
C GLU A 4 -22.18 23.33 -27.91
N ASP A 5 -21.58 24.12 -28.79
CA ASP A 5 -20.17 24.17 -29.10
C ASP A 5 -19.33 24.30 -27.82
N ILE A 6 -18.50 23.29 -27.56
CA ILE A 6 -17.40 23.39 -26.60
C ILE A 6 -16.42 24.40 -27.16
N ILE A 7 -16.42 25.61 -26.61
CA ILE A 7 -15.46 26.66 -26.96
C ILE A 7 -14.08 26.21 -26.46
N CYS A 8 -13.28 25.65 -27.35
CA CYS A 8 -11.87 25.38 -27.12
C CYS A 8 -11.14 26.72 -27.00
N PHE A 9 -10.80 27.15 -25.78
CA PHE A 9 -9.87 28.26 -25.58
C PHE A 9 -8.46 27.78 -25.93
N ASP A 10 -7.93 28.29 -27.04
CA ASP A 10 -6.54 28.07 -27.45
C ASP A 10 -5.61 28.54 -26.32
N GLY A 11 -4.73 27.65 -25.86
CA GLY A 11 -3.87 27.85 -24.68
C GLY A 11 -2.94 29.07 -24.72
N ALA A 12 -2.90 29.81 -25.83
CA ALA A 12 -2.20 31.09 -25.95
C ALA A 12 -2.84 32.22 -25.12
N GLU A 13 -4.18 32.29 -25.03
CA GLU A 13 -4.85 33.35 -24.25
C GLU A 13 -4.72 33.14 -22.74
N ALA A 14 -4.72 31.88 -22.28
CA ALA A 14 -4.45 31.52 -20.89
C ALA A 14 -3.02 31.89 -20.47
N TYR A 15 -2.05 31.73 -21.38
CA TYR A 15 -0.65 32.06 -21.11
C TYR A 15 -0.41 33.57 -21.00
N ALA A 16 -1.12 34.38 -21.81
CA ALA A 16 -1.05 35.84 -21.75
C ALA A 16 -1.64 36.41 -20.45
N ALA A 17 -2.78 35.87 -19.98
CA ALA A 17 -3.37 36.25 -18.69
C ALA A 17 -2.44 35.91 -17.51
N PHE A 18 -1.78 34.74 -17.56
CA PHE A 18 -0.85 34.30 -16.53
C PHE A 18 0.46 35.13 -16.51
N HIS A 19 0.92 35.58 -17.68
CA HIS A 19 2.10 36.44 -17.78
C HIS A 19 1.85 37.89 -17.34
N CYS A 20 0.68 38.46 -17.65
CA CYS A 20 0.30 39.80 -17.20
C CYS A 20 0.17 39.86 -15.65
N HIS A 21 -0.37 38.80 -15.03
CA HIS A 21 -0.47 38.69 -13.57
C HIS A 21 0.89 38.51 -12.88
N LYS A 22 1.88 37.88 -13.55
CA LYS A 22 3.24 37.79 -13.02
C LYS A 22 3.99 39.13 -13.05
N GLN A 23 3.73 39.98 -14.04
CA GLN A 23 4.36 41.30 -14.13
C GLN A 23 3.87 42.24 -13.01
N SER A 24 2.60 42.21 -12.63
CA SER A 24 2.10 43.04 -11.52
C SER A 24 2.64 42.61 -10.14
N ILE A 25 2.93 41.32 -9.95
CA ILE A 25 3.49 40.81 -8.68
C ILE A 25 4.99 41.11 -8.54
N GLN A 26 5.73 41.29 -9.64
CA GLN A 26 7.16 41.67 -9.56
C GLN A 26 7.38 43.12 -9.11
N GLU A 27 6.46 44.04 -9.37
CA GLU A 27 6.63 45.46 -9.05
C GLU A 27 6.27 45.84 -7.60
N LEU A 28 5.66 44.94 -6.82
CA LEU A 28 5.35 45.19 -5.40
C LEU A 28 6.39 44.63 -4.42
N ASN A 29 7.51 44.09 -4.91
CA ASN A 29 8.64 43.67 -4.08
C ASN A 29 9.55 44.83 -3.65
N LEU A 30 8.97 46.01 -3.38
CA LEU A 30 9.67 47.05 -2.63
C LEU A 30 9.64 46.70 -1.13
N GLY A 31 10.56 45.82 -0.71
CA GLY A 31 11.15 45.83 0.63
C GLY A 31 10.25 45.62 1.87
N VAL A 32 8.95 45.35 1.74
CA VAL A 32 8.10 45.12 2.91
C VAL A 32 8.08 43.62 3.25
N LYS A 33 8.77 43.24 4.33
CA LYS A 33 8.58 41.94 4.98
C LYS A 33 7.21 41.89 5.66
N THR A 34 6.16 41.64 4.88
CA THR A 34 4.83 41.34 5.44
C THR A 34 4.87 39.94 6.07
N ASN A 35 4.77 39.87 7.40
CA ASN A 35 4.53 38.59 8.07
C ASN A 35 3.07 38.21 7.84
N ILE A 36 2.82 37.48 6.76
CA ILE A 36 1.53 36.83 6.51
C ILE A 36 1.42 35.69 7.53
N PHE A 37 0.58 35.86 8.55
CA PHE A 37 0.29 34.83 9.55
C PHE A 37 -0.63 33.76 8.95
N THR A 38 -0.06 32.89 8.11
CA THR A 38 -0.75 31.67 7.67
C THR A 38 -0.73 30.64 8.79
N ALA A 39 -1.78 29.82 8.92
CA ALA A 39 -1.85 28.76 9.94
C ALA A 39 -0.68 27.74 9.84
N TYR A 40 -0.08 27.61 8.66
CA TYR A 40 0.98 26.65 8.37
C TYR A 40 2.28 27.31 7.92
N LYS A 41 3.40 26.63 8.23
CA LYS A 41 4.74 27.04 7.79
C LYS A 41 4.91 26.77 6.29
N LYS A 42 5.45 27.74 5.55
CA LYS A 42 5.75 27.57 4.12
C LYS A 42 6.81 26.49 3.88
N VAL A 43 6.75 25.87 2.69
CA VAL A 43 7.60 24.72 2.30
C VAL A 43 9.09 25.09 2.28
N ASP A 44 9.44 26.29 1.84
CA ASP A 44 10.82 26.83 1.84
C ASP A 44 11.41 26.93 3.25
N ARG A 45 10.55 27.06 4.27
CA ARG A 45 10.94 27.11 5.68
C ARG A 45 10.78 25.76 6.39
N LYS A 46 10.45 24.68 5.69
CA LYS A 46 10.29 23.34 6.29
C LYS A 46 11.64 22.84 6.79
N VAL A 47 11.75 22.58 8.09
CA VAL A 47 12.94 21.95 8.68
C VAL A 47 12.69 20.45 8.72
N ARG A 48 13.64 19.68 8.16
CA ARG A 48 13.64 18.21 8.27
C ARG A 48 14.49 17.85 9.49
N PRO A 49 13.93 17.15 10.50
CA PRO A 49 14.74 16.70 11.63
C PRO A 49 15.81 15.74 11.13
N VAL A 50 16.98 15.78 11.77
CA VAL A 50 18.03 14.78 11.53
C VAL A 50 17.53 13.46 12.12
N PRO A 51 17.50 12.35 11.36
CA PRO A 51 17.11 11.07 11.90
C PRO A 51 18.10 10.68 13.02
N GLY A 52 17.60 10.55 14.24
CA GLY A 52 18.37 10.07 15.39
C GLY A 52 18.41 8.55 15.45
N VAL A 53 19.29 8.00 16.29
CA VAL A 53 19.30 6.58 16.63
C VAL A 53 18.01 6.26 17.39
N PHE A 54 17.35 5.15 17.02
CA PHE A 54 16.14 4.71 17.71
C PHE A 54 16.46 4.36 19.17
N PRO A 55 15.75 4.92 20.17
CA PRO A 55 16.11 4.74 21.56
C PRO A 55 15.92 3.28 21.99
N GLU A 56 16.86 2.76 22.79
CA GLU A 56 16.86 1.36 23.23
C GLU A 56 15.62 1.04 24.10
N GLU A 57 15.14 2.02 24.87
CA GLU A 57 13.92 1.89 25.68
C GLU A 57 12.64 1.68 24.84
N ALA A 58 12.62 2.16 23.60
CA ALA A 58 11.48 1.98 22.70
C ALA A 58 11.59 0.70 21.85
N LYS A 59 12.65 -0.09 22.04
CA LYS A 59 12.90 -1.29 21.25
C LYS A 59 11.96 -2.41 21.66
N VAL A 60 11.27 -2.96 20.67
CA VAL A 60 10.37 -4.10 20.87
C VAL A 60 11.21 -5.33 21.22
N THR A 61 11.07 -5.83 22.44
CA THR A 61 11.67 -7.09 22.87
C THR A 61 10.67 -8.22 22.59
N ARG A 62 11.03 -9.15 21.71
CA ARG A 62 10.23 -10.37 21.46
C ARG A 62 10.66 -11.44 22.45
N ASN A 63 9.74 -11.87 23.30
CA ASN A 63 9.97 -12.98 24.23
C ASN A 63 8.99 -14.12 23.92
N PHE A 64 9.50 -15.35 23.89
CA PHE A 64 8.71 -16.58 23.76
C PHE A 64 8.84 -17.32 25.10
N PRO A 65 7.87 -17.17 26.02
CA PRO A 65 7.96 -17.77 27.36
C PRO A 65 7.90 -19.31 27.33
N GLU A 66 7.28 -19.87 26.30
CA GLU A 66 7.11 -21.31 26.06
C GLU A 66 7.38 -21.60 24.57
N ASP A 67 7.61 -22.87 24.21
CA ASP A 67 7.81 -23.26 22.81
C ASP A 67 6.47 -23.13 22.06
N PRO A 68 6.37 -22.26 21.03
CA PRO A 68 5.14 -22.12 20.26
C PRO A 68 4.72 -23.39 19.52
N LEU A 69 5.64 -24.34 19.28
CA LEU A 69 5.35 -25.58 18.56
C LEU A 69 4.69 -26.65 19.44
N ASP A 70 4.82 -26.56 20.76
CA ASP A 70 4.29 -27.58 21.70
C ASP A 70 2.76 -27.68 21.66
N SER A 71 2.08 -26.58 21.29
CA SER A 71 0.62 -26.54 21.17
C SER A 71 0.07 -27.11 19.85
N LEU A 72 0.93 -27.37 18.87
CA LEU A 72 0.51 -27.77 17.53
C LEU A 72 0.16 -29.26 17.48
N VAL A 73 -0.89 -29.58 16.72
CA VAL A 73 -1.26 -30.97 16.46
C VAL A 73 -0.23 -31.58 15.49
N PRO A 74 0.31 -32.78 15.77
CA PRO A 74 1.25 -33.44 14.87
C PRO A 74 0.58 -33.80 13.55
N LEU A 75 1.30 -33.60 12.45
CA LEU A 75 0.81 -33.94 11.11
C LEU A 75 0.85 -35.45 10.87
N PRO A 76 -0.15 -36.04 10.20
CA PRO A 76 -0.13 -37.45 9.85
C PRO A 76 0.95 -37.71 8.79
N THR A 77 1.76 -38.75 9.00
CA THR A 77 2.79 -39.18 8.04
C THR A 77 2.20 -39.79 6.77
N THR A 78 1.01 -40.38 6.87
CA THR A 78 0.28 -40.98 5.76
C THR A 78 -1.13 -40.37 5.72
N PRO A 79 -1.30 -39.20 5.06
CA PRO A 79 -2.59 -38.53 5.01
C PRO A 79 -3.63 -39.36 4.25
N PRO A 80 -4.91 -39.30 4.67
CA PRO A 80 -6.00 -40.01 3.99
C PRO A 80 -6.27 -39.43 2.60
N GLU A 81 -7.01 -40.18 1.78
CA GLU A 81 -7.45 -39.69 0.48
C GLU A 81 -8.49 -38.57 0.61
N PHE A 82 -8.47 -37.64 -0.33
CA PHE A 82 -9.38 -36.50 -0.34
C PHE A 82 -10.83 -36.94 -0.56
N ILE A 83 -11.71 -36.52 0.36
CA ILE A 83 -13.16 -36.73 0.31
C ILE A 83 -13.82 -35.36 0.20
N PRO A 84 -14.57 -35.07 -0.88
CA PRO A 84 -15.27 -33.80 -1.03
C PRO A 84 -16.23 -33.57 0.13
N ASN A 85 -16.10 -32.43 0.80
CA ASN A 85 -17.01 -31.99 1.86
C ASN A 85 -17.80 -30.76 1.36
N GLY A 86 -18.89 -30.40 2.03
CA GLY A 86 -19.69 -29.22 1.67
C GLY A 86 -18.91 -27.90 1.66
N ARG A 87 -17.76 -27.85 2.36
CA ARG A 87 -16.84 -26.69 2.35
C ARG A 87 -15.82 -26.74 1.21
N LEU A 88 -15.20 -27.90 1.00
CA LEU A 88 -14.12 -28.11 0.04
C LEU A 88 -14.53 -29.17 -0.99
N THR A 89 -14.97 -28.71 -2.16
CA THR A 89 -15.29 -29.55 -3.32
C THR A 89 -14.07 -29.68 -4.24
N LYS A 90 -14.08 -30.68 -5.13
CA LYS A 90 -12.98 -30.89 -6.11
C LYS A 90 -12.76 -29.66 -7.00
N GLU A 91 -13.84 -29.09 -7.50
CA GLU A 91 -13.82 -27.90 -8.37
C GLU A 91 -13.08 -26.73 -7.69
N ARG A 92 -13.38 -26.47 -6.41
CA ARG A 92 -12.72 -25.38 -5.66
C ARG A 92 -11.26 -25.67 -5.39
N LEU A 93 -10.92 -26.94 -5.16
CA LEU A 93 -9.53 -27.35 -4.97
C LEU A 93 -8.71 -27.13 -6.26
N GLU A 94 -9.29 -27.43 -7.41
CA GLU A 94 -8.70 -27.19 -8.73
C GLU A 94 -8.55 -25.68 -9.02
N GLU A 95 -9.53 -24.85 -8.64
CA GLU A 95 -9.45 -23.39 -8.75
C GLU A 95 -8.32 -22.78 -7.91
N ILE A 96 -8.07 -23.30 -6.71
CA ILE A 96 -7.00 -22.81 -5.82
C ILE A 96 -5.62 -23.03 -6.45
N ASN A 97 -5.45 -24.09 -7.25
CA ASN A 97 -4.22 -24.42 -7.99
C ASN A 97 -2.93 -24.24 -7.17
N PHE A 98 -2.87 -24.84 -5.98
CA PHE A 98 -1.80 -24.59 -5.00
C PHE A 98 -0.43 -25.18 -5.36
N ASN A 99 -0.33 -26.08 -6.35
CA ASN A 99 0.94 -26.65 -6.83
C ASN A 99 1.20 -26.38 -8.33
N ALA A 100 0.98 -25.15 -8.78
CA ALA A 100 1.20 -24.77 -10.18
C ALA A 100 2.64 -25.06 -10.66
N ASP A 101 3.64 -24.82 -9.80
CA ASP A 101 5.06 -24.99 -10.11
C ASP A 101 5.57 -26.42 -9.89
N LYS A 102 4.69 -27.36 -9.50
CA LYS A 102 5.04 -28.76 -9.17
C LYS A 102 6.15 -28.89 -8.12
N PHE A 103 6.17 -27.96 -7.17
CA PHE A 103 7.13 -27.94 -6.08
C PHE A 103 6.82 -29.02 -5.04
N LEU A 104 5.55 -29.22 -4.71
CA LEU A 104 5.11 -30.21 -3.72
C LEU A 104 5.14 -31.63 -4.26
N TRP A 105 5.44 -32.58 -3.39
CA TRP A 105 5.35 -34.01 -3.70
C TRP A 105 3.89 -34.48 -3.65
N PRO A 106 3.54 -35.58 -4.34
CA PRO A 106 2.16 -36.09 -4.34
C PRO A 106 1.62 -36.40 -2.93
N GLU A 107 2.48 -36.77 -1.98
CA GLU A 107 2.09 -37.00 -0.58
C GLU A 107 1.87 -35.69 0.18
N GLU A 108 2.66 -34.66 -0.09
CA GLU A 108 2.50 -33.33 0.49
C GLU A 108 1.25 -32.62 -0.03
N GLU A 109 0.92 -32.81 -1.31
CA GLU A 109 -0.35 -32.33 -1.87
C GLU A 109 -1.54 -32.95 -1.13
N LYS A 110 -1.50 -34.26 -0.86
CA LYS A 110 -2.53 -34.94 -0.07
C LYS A 110 -2.59 -34.39 1.36
N LEU A 111 -1.44 -34.19 2.00
CA LEU A 111 -1.38 -33.61 3.34
C LEU A 111 -2.02 -32.22 3.38
N PHE A 112 -1.75 -31.40 2.37
CA PHE A 112 -2.34 -30.07 2.26
C PHE A 112 -3.86 -30.14 2.13
N THR A 113 -4.38 -31.05 1.30
CA THR A 113 -5.83 -31.26 1.21
C THR A 113 -6.45 -31.71 2.52
N HIS A 114 -5.74 -32.52 3.32
CA HIS A 114 -6.20 -32.98 4.62
C HIS A 114 -6.25 -31.84 5.66
N ILE A 115 -5.31 -30.89 5.61
CA ILE A 115 -5.29 -29.73 6.52
C ILE A 115 -6.42 -28.74 6.20
N LEU A 116 -6.82 -28.62 4.93
CA LEU A 116 -7.85 -27.68 4.49
C LEU A 116 -9.29 -28.18 4.69
N GLN A 117 -9.50 -29.48 4.88
CA GLN A 117 -10.82 -30.10 5.06
C GLN A 117 -11.45 -29.77 6.42
#